data_AF-A0A0K1EPN5-F1
#
_entry.id   AF-A0A0K1EPN5-F1
#
_cell.length_a   1.000
_cell.length_b   1.000
_cell.length_c   1.000
_cell.angle_alpha   90.00
_cell.angle_beta   90.00
_cell.angle_gamma   90.00
#
_symmetry.space_group_name_H-M   'P 1'
#
loop_
_entity.id
_entity.type
_entity.pdbx_description
1 polymer ?
#
loop_
_entity_poly.entity_id
_entity_poly.type
_entity_poly.pdbx_seq_one_letter_code
_entity_poly.pdbx_strand_id
1 'polypeptide(L)'
;MLRLGTHQRLGALTFTAILGLLAPLGCVGDSEGAGEDTALPGEQATQAGPEEQRSALSPHGDDSAPRKAADAASATTVARDRFVRSLQDGEDAALEGSPDSVPVENEPGAVIASDGEIASVLWTFHRAEVTYGQQACQHMQIPEASAFAEALAAHHIQAFFLQGMTFQQNAIPVVSSRQTEAFIDAIDILFWKVRSATPEQYDIAYVEAQIAAHTKLLDLIDAELMAAVSVDALRAELSAVRWATAHHLTQAEQLHDQLKGMVEEPSGG
;
A
#
# COMPACT_ATOMS: atom_id res chain seq x y z
N MET A 1 39.71 10.22 -38.05
CA MET A 1 39.24 10.46 -36.66
C MET A 1 38.20 9.39 -36.35
N LEU A 2 38.60 8.32 -35.66
CA LEU A 2 37.70 7.24 -35.24
C LEU A 2 37.06 7.61 -33.90
N ARG A 3 35.72 7.70 -33.84
CA ARG A 3 34.97 7.79 -32.59
C ARG A 3 34.88 6.40 -31.98
N LEU A 4 35.52 6.19 -30.82
CA LEU A 4 35.29 5.01 -29.99
C LEU A 4 33.88 5.10 -29.38
N GLY A 5 33.10 4.04 -29.59
CA GLY A 5 31.80 3.85 -28.96
C GLY A 5 31.95 3.53 -27.48
N THR A 6 31.24 4.27 -26.63
CA THR A 6 31.07 3.96 -25.22
C THR A 6 30.11 2.78 -25.08
N HIS A 7 30.64 1.62 -24.69
CA HIS A 7 29.84 0.49 -24.24
C HIS A 7 29.15 0.85 -22.92
N GLN A 8 27.85 1.12 -22.95
CA GLN A 8 27.00 1.06 -21.77
C GLN A 8 26.99 -0.40 -21.29
N ARG A 9 27.59 -0.63 -20.13
CA ARG A 9 27.48 -1.91 -19.42
C ARG A 9 26.05 -2.04 -18.91
N LEU A 10 25.25 -2.92 -19.52
CA LEU A 10 24.05 -3.45 -18.88
C LEU A 10 24.48 -4.24 -17.65
N GLY A 11 24.43 -3.60 -16.48
CA GLY A 11 24.44 -4.30 -15.21
C GLY A 11 23.07 -4.94 -15.04
N ALA A 12 22.99 -6.25 -15.19
CA ALA A 12 21.81 -7.02 -14.78
C ALA A 12 21.68 -6.93 -13.26
N LEU A 13 20.94 -5.94 -12.77
CA LEU A 13 20.46 -5.89 -11.40
C LEU A 13 19.28 -6.83 -11.30
N THR A 14 19.52 -8.03 -10.76
CA THR A 14 18.45 -8.90 -10.27
C THR A 14 17.70 -8.18 -9.16
N PHE A 15 16.53 -7.64 -9.48
CA PHE A 15 15.57 -7.15 -8.49
C PHE A 15 14.99 -8.35 -7.77
N THR A 16 15.58 -8.69 -6.63
CA THR A 16 14.92 -9.55 -5.65
C THR A 16 13.73 -8.78 -5.11
N ALA A 17 12.52 -9.15 -5.53
CA ALA A 17 11.30 -8.73 -4.87
C ALA A 17 11.33 -9.25 -3.43
N ILE A 18 11.82 -8.43 -2.51
CA ILE A 18 11.67 -8.69 -1.07
C ILE A 18 10.22 -8.37 -0.76
N LEU A 19 9.32 -9.31 -1.06
CA LEU A 19 8.03 -9.37 -0.39
C LEU A 19 8.33 -9.65 1.08
N GLY A 20 8.33 -8.58 1.87
CA GLY A 20 8.32 -8.69 3.32
C GLY A 20 7.05 -9.41 3.73
N LEU A 21 7.20 -10.68 4.13
CA LEU A 21 6.22 -11.40 4.92
C LEU A 21 6.00 -10.60 6.22
N LEU A 22 5.03 -9.69 6.23
CA LEU A 22 4.49 -9.17 7.49
C LEU A 22 3.55 -10.25 8.02
N ALA A 23 4.12 -11.17 8.81
CA ALA A 23 3.33 -12.09 9.61
C ALA A 23 2.56 -11.27 10.67
N PRO A 24 1.26 -11.51 10.88
CA PRO A 24 0.55 -10.91 11.99
C PRO A 24 1.12 -11.46 13.30
N LEU A 25 1.66 -10.57 14.13
CA LEU A 25 1.97 -10.86 15.54
C LEU A 25 0.64 -11.09 16.25
N GLY A 26 0.18 -12.34 16.26
CA GLY A 26 -0.92 -12.77 17.11
C GLY A 26 -0.56 -12.60 18.58
N CYS A 27 -1.37 -11.84 19.31
CA CYS A 27 -1.36 -11.83 20.76
C CYS A 27 -1.77 -13.23 21.27
N VAL A 28 -0.78 -14.03 21.66
CA VAL A 28 -1.02 -15.20 22.51
C VAL A 28 -1.38 -14.68 23.90
N GLY A 29 -2.66 -14.78 24.25
CA GLY A 29 -3.14 -14.65 25.62
C GLY A 29 -2.84 -15.94 26.37
N ASP A 30 -1.95 -15.84 27.36
CA ASP A 30 -1.68 -16.86 28.36
C ASP A 30 -2.91 -17.03 29.27
N SER A 31 -3.54 -18.19 29.21
CA SER A 31 -4.46 -18.63 30.26
C SER A 31 -4.44 -20.15 30.33
N GLU A 32 -3.64 -20.70 31.25
CA GLU A 32 -3.96 -22.01 31.81
C GLU A 32 -3.37 -22.16 33.21
N GLY A 33 -4.30 -22.30 34.17
CA GLY A 33 -4.01 -22.65 35.53
C GLY A 33 -3.84 -24.17 35.67
N ALA A 34 -2.90 -24.51 36.55
CA ALA A 34 -2.92 -25.62 37.52
C ALA A 34 -3.44 -26.99 37.08
N GLY A 35 -2.56 -28.00 37.15
CA GLY A 35 -2.99 -29.34 37.60
C GLY A 35 -2.12 -30.51 37.14
N GLU A 36 -1.50 -31.16 38.11
CA GLU A 36 -1.16 -32.60 38.17
C GLU A 36 0.07 -33.15 37.43
N ASP A 37 1.15 -33.27 38.22
CA ASP A 37 1.83 -34.52 38.59
C ASP A 37 1.91 -35.65 37.54
N THR A 38 3.12 -35.86 37.01
CA THR A 38 3.67 -37.23 36.95
C THR A 38 5.18 -37.22 36.98
N ALA A 39 5.73 -38.06 37.84
CA ALA A 39 7.11 -38.10 38.25
C ALA A 39 7.93 -39.22 37.55
N LEU A 40 9.26 -39.02 37.59
CA LEU A 40 10.38 -39.99 37.54
C LEU A 40 10.96 -40.41 36.16
N PRO A 41 12.21 -40.94 36.10
CA PRO A 41 13.44 -40.38 36.68
C PRO A 41 14.71 -40.54 35.80
N GLY A 42 15.77 -39.79 36.13
CA GLY A 42 17.15 -40.27 36.11
C GLY A 42 18.02 -39.93 34.89
N GLU A 43 19.08 -39.13 35.09
CA GLU A 43 20.44 -39.67 35.26
C GLU A 43 21.41 -38.58 35.71
N GLN A 44 22.36 -38.99 36.54
CA GLN A 44 23.34 -38.19 37.26
C GLN A 44 24.61 -37.98 36.43
N ALA A 45 25.28 -36.83 36.59
CA ALA A 45 26.74 -36.77 36.70
C ALA A 45 27.17 -35.43 37.32
N THR A 46 28.35 -35.43 37.91
CA THR A 46 28.68 -34.80 39.20
C THR A 46 29.94 -33.92 39.08
N GLN A 47 30.19 -33.12 40.14
CA GLN A 47 31.45 -32.48 40.59
C GLN A 47 31.58 -30.97 40.29
N ALA A 48 31.49 -30.07 41.28
CA ALA A 48 32.40 -29.74 42.41
C ALA A 48 33.66 -28.97 41.95
N GLY A 49 34.08 -27.81 42.47
CA GLY A 49 33.72 -26.98 43.63
C GLY A 49 34.29 -25.54 43.46
N PRO A 50 34.91 -24.91 44.48
CA PRO A 50 34.25 -23.98 45.41
C PRO A 50 34.89 -22.56 45.48
N GLU A 51 34.46 -21.79 46.50
CA GLU A 51 34.95 -20.48 47.02
C GLU A 51 34.23 -19.23 46.49
N GLU A 52 33.27 -18.66 47.23
CA GLU A 52 33.39 -17.90 48.49
C GLU A 52 33.98 -16.49 48.27
N GLN A 53 33.11 -15.52 48.04
CA GLN A 53 33.34 -14.15 48.49
C GLN A 53 32.02 -13.47 48.82
N ARG A 54 31.75 -13.44 50.13
CA ARG A 54 30.75 -12.57 50.75
C ARG A 54 31.26 -11.14 50.68
N SER A 55 30.45 -10.23 50.14
CA SER A 55 30.45 -8.83 50.55
C SER A 55 29.03 -8.32 50.58
N ALA A 56 28.76 -7.56 51.64
CA ALA A 56 27.45 -7.21 52.13
C ALA A 56 27.13 -5.74 51.83
N LEU A 57 25.84 -5.39 51.98
CA LEU A 57 25.23 -4.04 51.96
C LEU A 57 25.30 -3.32 50.59
N SER A 58 24.26 -2.71 50.03
CA SER A 58 23.05 -2.10 50.57
C SER A 58 22.03 -1.82 49.44
N PRO A 59 20.80 -1.35 49.75
CA PRO A 59 19.66 -1.33 48.83
C PRO A 59 19.56 -0.03 48.01
N HIS A 60 19.22 -0.15 46.73
CA HIS A 60 18.59 0.90 45.94
C HIS A 60 17.64 0.25 44.94
N GLY A 61 16.35 0.42 45.16
CA GLY A 61 15.38 0.29 44.08
C GLY A 61 15.53 1.50 43.17
N ASP A 62 15.42 1.29 41.87
CA ASP A 62 14.51 2.10 41.07
C ASP A 62 14.20 1.39 39.76
N ASP A 63 12.97 1.64 39.31
CA ASP A 63 12.34 1.12 38.11
C ASP A 63 13.20 1.30 36.85
N SER A 64 13.34 0.23 36.06
CA SER A 64 13.78 0.33 34.67
C SER A 64 12.97 -0.62 33.81
N ALA A 65 11.76 -0.16 33.47
CA ALA A 65 10.94 -0.73 32.42
C ALA A 65 11.61 -0.59 31.04
N PRO A 66 11.40 -1.52 30.11
CA PRO A 66 12.03 -1.49 28.79
C PRO A 66 11.32 -0.47 27.87
N ARG A 67 11.87 0.75 27.76
CA ARG A 67 11.54 1.69 26.67
C ARG A 67 12.37 1.35 25.44
N LYS A 68 11.86 0.49 24.55
CA LYS A 68 12.48 0.32 23.21
C LYS A 68 11.55 -0.07 22.06
N ALA A 69 10.23 0.05 22.23
CA ALA A 69 9.26 -0.21 21.15
C ALA A 69 8.51 1.05 20.66
N ALA A 70 8.61 2.19 21.35
CA ALA A 70 7.85 3.41 21.02
C ALA A 70 8.48 4.27 19.90
N ASP A 71 9.77 4.10 19.61
CA ASP A 71 10.49 5.00 18.69
C ASP A 71 10.30 4.63 17.20
N ALA A 72 9.97 3.37 16.89
CA ALA A 72 9.75 2.93 15.51
C ALA A 72 8.38 3.33 14.94
N ALA A 73 7.34 3.38 15.79
CA ALA A 73 6.00 3.85 15.39
C ALA A 73 5.98 5.37 15.11
N SER A 74 6.82 6.14 15.81
CA SER A 74 6.88 7.60 15.67
C SER A 74 7.57 8.02 14.35
N ALA A 75 8.63 7.33 13.93
CA ALA A 75 9.32 7.63 12.67
C ALA A 75 8.45 7.40 11.42
N THR A 76 7.61 6.35 11.45
CA THR A 76 6.65 6.05 10.36
C THR A 76 5.55 7.12 10.29
N THR A 77 5.10 7.63 11.43
CA THR A 77 4.08 8.69 11.51
C THR A 77 4.59 10.02 10.95
N VAL A 78 5.84 10.41 11.25
CA VAL A 78 6.43 11.65 10.74
C VAL A 78 6.70 11.60 9.22
N ALA A 79 7.08 10.44 8.69
CA ALA A 79 7.23 10.25 7.24
C ALA A 79 5.88 10.33 6.52
N ARG A 80 4.81 9.77 7.13
CA ARG A 80 3.44 9.85 6.63
C ARG A 80 2.91 11.28 6.59
N ASP A 81 3.08 12.04 7.67
CA ASP A 81 2.60 13.43 7.75
C ASP A 81 3.31 14.37 6.75
N ARG A 82 4.62 14.15 6.53
CA ARG A 82 5.38 14.93 5.54
C ARG A 82 4.94 14.62 4.12
N PHE A 83 4.62 13.36 3.84
CA PHE A 83 4.10 12.93 2.55
C PHE A 83 2.73 13.56 2.26
N VAL A 84 1.79 13.49 3.20
CA VAL A 84 0.44 14.09 3.06
C VAL A 84 0.53 15.59 2.78
N ARG A 85 1.39 16.32 3.49
CA ARG A 85 1.57 17.76 3.26
C ARG A 85 2.14 18.06 1.87
N SER A 86 3.05 17.22 1.35
CA SER A 86 3.59 17.36 0.00
C SER A 86 2.57 17.08 -1.11
N LEU A 87 1.49 16.34 -0.83
CA LEU A 87 0.43 16.10 -1.81
C LEU A 87 -0.55 17.26 -1.94
N GLN A 88 -0.74 18.04 -0.86
CA GLN A 88 -1.72 19.14 -0.79
C GLN A 88 -1.24 20.43 -1.46
N ASP A 89 0.06 20.68 -1.52
CA ASP A 89 0.62 21.95 -2.02
C ASP A 89 0.64 22.07 -3.57
N GLY A 90 -0.04 21.17 -4.30
CA GLY A 90 0.07 21.03 -5.76
C GLY A 90 -1.13 21.47 -6.63
N GLU A 91 -2.26 21.87 -6.06
CA GLU A 91 -3.54 22.03 -6.82
C GLU A 91 -4.03 23.47 -7.02
N ASP A 92 -3.33 24.51 -6.56
CA ASP A 92 -3.86 25.89 -6.54
C ASP A 92 -3.64 26.72 -7.83
N ALA A 93 -3.47 26.11 -9.00
CA ALA A 93 -3.25 26.85 -10.24
C ALA A 93 -4.26 26.51 -11.35
N ALA A 94 -5.15 27.48 -11.59
CA ALA A 94 -5.89 27.77 -12.83
C ALA A 94 -7.37 27.33 -12.92
N LEU A 95 -8.28 28.24 -12.60
CA LEU A 95 -9.65 28.26 -13.15
C LEU A 95 -10.18 29.70 -13.33
N GLU A 96 -9.93 30.30 -14.49
CA GLU A 96 -10.84 31.29 -15.09
C GLU A 96 -10.84 31.12 -16.62
N GLY A 97 -12.01 30.86 -17.24
CA GLY A 97 -12.16 31.07 -18.68
C GLY A 97 -13.20 30.25 -19.46
N SER A 98 -14.44 30.74 -19.46
CA SER A 98 -15.36 30.87 -20.62
C SER A 98 -16.22 29.68 -21.12
N PRO A 99 -17.54 29.92 -21.35
CA PRO A 99 -18.49 28.99 -21.94
C PRO A 99 -18.66 29.22 -23.45
N ASP A 100 -18.13 28.33 -24.29
CA ASP A 100 -18.63 28.15 -25.65
C ASP A 100 -18.45 26.69 -26.05
N SER A 101 -19.53 25.92 -25.92
CA SER A 101 -19.54 24.46 -26.10
C SER A 101 -19.65 24.13 -27.58
N VAL A 102 -18.48 23.95 -28.22
CA VAL A 102 -18.36 23.35 -29.55
C VAL A 102 -18.76 21.87 -29.47
N PRO A 103 -19.47 21.30 -30.47
CA PRO A 103 -19.80 19.88 -30.50
C PRO A 103 -18.54 19.02 -30.36
N VAL A 104 -18.50 18.19 -29.33
CA VAL A 104 -17.42 17.22 -29.09
C VAL A 104 -17.55 16.13 -30.16
N GLU A 105 -16.83 16.30 -31.27
CA GLU A 105 -16.59 15.19 -32.19
C GLU A 105 -15.83 14.10 -31.41
N ASN A 106 -16.31 12.85 -31.52
CA ASN A 106 -15.67 11.68 -30.94
C ASN A 106 -14.30 11.49 -31.59
N GLU A 107 -13.29 12.19 -31.06
CA GLU A 107 -11.90 11.99 -31.44
C GLU A 107 -11.56 10.50 -31.25
N PRO A 108 -10.98 9.84 -32.27
CA PRO A 108 -10.57 8.45 -32.16
C PRO A 108 -9.75 8.27 -30.89
N GLY A 109 -10.16 7.30 -30.05
CA GLY A 109 -9.68 7.12 -28.68
C GLY A 109 -8.20 7.43 -28.56
N ALA A 110 -7.88 8.50 -27.84
CA ALA A 110 -6.50 8.89 -27.58
C ALA A 110 -5.78 7.65 -27.07
N VAL A 111 -4.68 7.27 -27.71
CA VAL A 111 -3.89 6.11 -27.29
C VAL A 111 -2.76 6.64 -26.43
N ILE A 112 -2.50 6.02 -25.27
CA ILE A 112 -1.30 6.30 -24.48
C ILE A 112 -0.08 6.01 -25.35
N ALA A 113 0.70 7.06 -25.64
CA ALA A 113 1.67 7.04 -26.73
C ALA A 113 3.12 7.00 -26.25
N SER A 114 3.38 7.21 -24.96
CA SER A 114 4.75 7.27 -24.43
C SER A 114 4.92 6.68 -23.03
N ASP A 115 6.15 6.25 -22.73
CA ASP A 115 6.55 5.80 -21.39
C ASP A 115 6.27 6.86 -20.30
N GLY A 116 6.34 8.15 -20.64
CA GLY A 116 6.07 9.22 -19.69
C GLY A 116 4.59 9.37 -19.31
N GLU A 117 3.69 9.08 -20.25
CA GLU A 117 2.25 9.04 -20.00
C GLU A 117 1.86 7.80 -19.20
N ILE A 118 2.45 6.64 -19.52
CA ILE A 118 2.34 5.41 -18.72
C ILE A 118 2.80 5.68 -17.28
N ALA A 119 3.96 6.32 -17.13
CA ALA A 119 4.49 6.71 -15.82
C ALA A 119 3.53 7.62 -15.06
N SER A 120 2.84 8.53 -15.75
CA SER A 120 1.82 9.40 -15.16
C SER A 120 0.57 8.66 -14.72
N VAL A 121 0.09 7.66 -15.47
CA VAL A 121 -1.03 6.82 -15.02
C VAL A 121 -0.71 6.14 -13.70
N LEU A 122 0.43 5.45 -13.63
CA LEU A 122 0.83 4.73 -12.42
C LEU A 122 1.04 5.69 -11.25
N TRP A 123 1.75 6.79 -11.47
CA TRP A 123 2.04 7.78 -10.44
C TRP A 123 0.75 8.35 -9.83
N THR A 124 -0.19 8.77 -10.68
CA THR A 124 -1.43 9.37 -10.21
C THR A 124 -2.34 8.34 -9.55
N PHE A 125 -2.38 7.10 -10.04
CA PHE A 125 -3.14 6.01 -9.40
C PHE A 125 -2.63 5.73 -7.99
N HIS A 126 -1.33 5.53 -7.79
CA HIS A 126 -0.77 5.31 -6.45
C HIS A 126 -1.07 6.48 -5.51
N ARG A 127 -0.96 7.73 -5.98
CA ARG A 127 -1.30 8.91 -5.17
C ARG A 127 -2.79 8.92 -4.78
N ALA A 128 -3.67 8.58 -5.71
CA ALA A 128 -5.10 8.51 -5.48
C ALA A 128 -5.44 7.44 -4.43
N GLU A 129 -4.90 6.23 -4.57
CA GLU A 129 -5.11 5.11 -3.64
C GLU A 129 -4.63 5.43 -2.21
N VAL A 130 -3.48 6.09 -2.07
CA VAL A 130 -3.02 6.52 -0.73
C VAL A 130 -4.00 7.52 -0.11
N THR A 131 -4.46 8.50 -0.90
CA THR A 131 -5.43 9.50 -0.44
C THR A 131 -6.75 8.84 -0.02
N TYR A 132 -7.29 7.97 -0.87
CA TYR A 132 -8.57 7.30 -0.62
C TYR A 132 -8.52 6.32 0.54
N GLY A 133 -7.46 5.52 0.65
CA GLY A 133 -7.27 4.63 1.78
C GLY A 133 -7.16 5.39 3.10
N GLN A 134 -6.39 6.47 3.14
CA GLN A 134 -6.25 7.29 4.36
C GLN A 134 -7.54 8.01 4.77
N GLN A 135 -8.34 8.46 3.81
CA GLN A 135 -9.66 9.04 4.08
C GLN A 135 -10.60 7.97 4.63
N ALA A 136 -10.61 6.78 4.01
CA ALA A 136 -11.50 5.70 4.42
C ALA A 136 -11.27 5.22 5.86
N CYS A 137 -10.01 5.11 6.29
CA CYS A 137 -9.67 4.76 7.68
C CYS A 137 -10.29 5.69 8.73
N GLN A 138 -10.70 6.91 8.36
CA GLN A 138 -11.33 7.87 9.29
C GLN A 138 -12.84 7.67 9.44
N HIS A 139 -13.47 6.93 8.52
CA HIS A 139 -14.91 6.79 8.42
C HIS A 139 -15.40 5.35 8.60
N MET A 140 -14.50 4.37 8.47
CA MET A 140 -14.85 2.95 8.53
C MET A 140 -15.36 2.52 9.89
N GLN A 141 -16.37 1.64 9.89
CA GLN A 141 -16.99 1.11 11.10
C GLN A 141 -16.61 -0.34 11.37
N ILE A 142 -16.38 -1.11 10.31
CA ILE A 142 -16.08 -2.54 10.34
C ILE A 142 -14.55 -2.72 10.39
N PRO A 143 -14.01 -3.36 11.45
CA PRO A 143 -12.57 -3.51 11.64
C PRO A 143 -11.85 -4.14 10.44
N GLU A 144 -12.45 -5.14 9.80
CA GLU A 144 -11.91 -5.83 8.63
C GLU A 144 -11.77 -4.87 7.42
N ALA A 145 -12.74 -3.98 7.23
CA ALA A 145 -12.68 -2.96 6.17
C ALA A 145 -11.59 -1.91 6.46
N SER A 146 -11.46 -1.47 7.71
CA SER A 146 -10.38 -0.57 8.14
C SER A 146 -9.01 -1.19 7.93
N ALA A 147 -8.82 -2.44 8.35
CA ALA A 147 -7.56 -3.16 8.18
C ALA A 147 -7.18 -3.30 6.69
N PHE A 148 -8.16 -3.57 5.83
CA PHE A 148 -7.96 -3.60 4.39
C PHE A 148 -7.52 -2.24 3.83
N ALA A 149 -8.20 -1.14 4.19
CA ALA A 149 -7.83 0.20 3.72
C ALA A 149 -6.43 0.63 4.19
N GLU A 150 -6.07 0.32 5.44
CA GLU A 150 -4.73 0.60 5.98
C GLU A 150 -3.64 -0.16 5.22
N ALA A 151 -3.83 -1.46 5.02
CA ALA A 151 -2.89 -2.30 4.28
C ALA A 151 -2.74 -1.83 2.83
N LEU A 152 -3.85 -1.50 2.16
CA LEU A 152 -3.84 -0.99 0.81
C LEU A 152 -3.06 0.33 0.72
N ALA A 153 -3.37 1.31 1.57
CA ALA A 153 -2.65 2.58 1.60
C ALA A 153 -1.14 2.38 1.84
N ALA A 154 -0.76 1.47 2.74
CA ALA A 154 0.64 1.17 3.01
C ALA A 154 1.36 0.57 1.78
N HIS A 155 0.73 -0.38 1.09
CA HIS A 155 1.26 -0.95 -0.15
C HIS A 155 1.44 0.11 -1.25
N HIS A 156 0.46 0.99 -1.43
CA HIS A 156 0.54 2.06 -2.42
C HIS A 156 1.58 3.12 -2.07
N ILE A 157 1.79 3.45 -0.79
CA ILE A 157 2.90 4.32 -0.34
C ILE A 157 4.24 3.70 -0.74
N GLN A 158 4.44 2.41 -0.44
CA GLN A 158 5.69 1.72 -0.77
C GLN A 158 5.93 1.68 -2.28
N ALA A 159 4.91 1.31 -3.06
CA ALA A 159 4.99 1.27 -4.52
C ALA A 159 5.31 2.65 -5.10
N PHE A 160 4.65 3.71 -4.61
CA PHE A 160 4.90 5.10 -5.04
C PHE A 160 6.38 5.50 -4.89
N PHE A 161 7.00 5.17 -3.75
CA PHE A 161 8.42 5.47 -3.53
C PHE A 161 9.35 4.66 -4.44
N LEU A 162 9.10 3.35 -4.58
CA LEU A 162 9.89 2.47 -5.45
C LEU A 162 9.81 2.94 -6.91
N GLN A 163 8.61 3.22 -7.38
CA GLN A 163 8.36 3.72 -8.73
C GLN A 163 9.05 5.06 -8.98
N GLY A 164 9.01 6.00 -8.02
CA GLY A 164 9.73 7.28 -8.15
C GLY A 164 11.24 7.10 -8.34
N MET A 165 11.84 6.12 -7.64
CA MET A 165 13.25 5.76 -7.86
C MET A 165 13.47 5.14 -9.24
N THR A 166 12.59 4.23 -9.67
CA THR A 166 12.64 3.61 -11.01
C THR A 166 12.60 4.69 -12.10
N PHE A 167 11.70 5.66 -12.00
CA PHE A 167 11.56 6.75 -12.97
C PHE A 167 12.79 7.64 -13.02
N GLN A 168 13.32 8.02 -11.86
CA GLN A 168 14.53 8.83 -11.78
C GLN A 168 15.75 8.12 -12.36
N GLN A 169 15.97 6.85 -12.03
CA GLN A 169 17.13 6.07 -12.49
C GLN A 169 17.13 5.84 -14.01
N ASN A 170 15.93 5.75 -14.61
CA ASN A 170 15.76 5.50 -16.04
C ASN A 170 15.43 6.77 -16.84
N ALA A 171 15.50 7.95 -16.21
CA ALA A 171 15.17 9.24 -16.82
C ALA A 171 13.80 9.26 -17.52
N ILE A 172 12.80 8.60 -16.93
CA ILE A 172 11.43 8.58 -17.43
C ILE A 172 10.71 9.81 -16.87
N PRO A 173 10.34 10.80 -17.71
CA PRO A 173 9.59 11.95 -17.24
C PRO A 173 8.15 11.56 -16.94
N VAL A 174 7.56 12.07 -15.87
CA VAL A 174 6.10 11.94 -15.63
C VAL A 174 5.39 13.01 -16.45
N VAL A 175 4.60 12.60 -17.43
CA VAL A 175 3.91 13.51 -18.35
C VAL A 175 2.41 13.23 -18.31
N SER A 176 1.60 14.22 -17.90
CA SER A 176 0.14 14.06 -17.93
C SER A 176 -0.36 13.91 -19.37
N SER A 177 -1.44 13.15 -19.52
CA SER A 177 -2.17 12.99 -20.78
C SER A 177 -3.67 13.11 -20.52
N ARG A 178 -4.44 13.39 -21.58
CA ARG A 178 -5.91 13.37 -21.52
C ARG A 178 -6.43 12.01 -21.03
N GLN A 179 -5.73 10.92 -21.35
CA GLN A 179 -6.17 9.60 -20.89
C GLN A 179 -5.86 9.36 -19.42
N THR A 180 -4.72 9.85 -18.93
CA THR A 180 -4.42 9.86 -17.48
C THR A 180 -5.50 10.63 -16.72
N GLU A 181 -5.88 11.81 -17.21
CA GLU A 181 -6.94 12.64 -16.63
C GLU A 181 -8.29 11.90 -16.65
N ALA A 182 -8.71 11.39 -17.81
CA ALA A 182 -9.97 10.66 -17.93
C ALA A 182 -10.02 9.39 -17.04
N PHE A 183 -8.89 8.70 -16.88
CA PHE A 183 -8.79 7.54 -16.01
C PHE A 183 -8.98 7.93 -14.54
N ILE A 184 -8.34 9.01 -14.10
CA ILE A 184 -8.43 9.50 -12.72
C ILE A 184 -9.82 10.10 -12.44
N ASP A 185 -10.40 10.86 -13.37
CA ASP A 185 -11.78 11.33 -13.28
C ASP A 185 -12.76 10.16 -13.07
N ALA A 186 -12.55 9.06 -13.79
CA ALA A 186 -13.38 7.86 -13.63
C ALA A 186 -13.25 7.23 -12.23
N ILE A 187 -12.07 7.28 -11.62
CA ILE A 187 -11.84 6.82 -10.24
C ILE A 187 -12.47 7.79 -9.23
N ASP A 188 -12.31 9.09 -9.44
CA ASP A 188 -12.86 10.12 -8.55
C ASP A 188 -14.39 10.06 -8.48
N ILE A 189 -15.06 9.71 -9.59
CA ILE A 189 -16.51 9.45 -9.62
C ILE A 189 -16.88 8.26 -8.73
N LEU A 190 -16.07 7.20 -8.67
CA LEU A 190 -16.32 6.07 -7.78
C LEU A 190 -16.26 6.53 -6.32
N PHE A 191 -15.20 7.25 -5.94
CA PHE A 191 -15.02 7.71 -4.56
C PHE A 191 -15.92 8.88 -4.15
N TRP A 192 -16.45 9.64 -5.11
CA TRP A 192 -17.53 10.59 -4.82
C TRP A 192 -18.77 9.89 -4.26
N LYS A 193 -19.11 8.70 -4.77
CA LYS A 193 -20.22 7.90 -4.23
C LYS A 193 -19.93 7.41 -2.82
N VAL A 194 -18.69 6.97 -2.55
CA VAL A 194 -18.25 6.56 -1.21
C VAL A 194 -18.42 7.70 -0.21
N ARG A 195 -17.95 8.91 -0.56
CA ARG A 195 -18.10 10.11 0.30
C ARG A 195 -19.57 10.51 0.54
N SER A 196 -20.48 10.10 -0.33
CA SER A 196 -21.90 10.39 -0.24
C SER A 196 -22.71 9.27 0.43
N ALA A 197 -22.07 8.15 0.78
CA ALA A 197 -22.71 7.04 1.46
C ALA A 197 -23.07 7.40 2.91
N THR A 198 -24.13 6.79 3.45
CA THR A 198 -24.39 6.87 4.89
C THR A 198 -23.32 6.11 5.65
N PRO A 199 -23.10 6.38 6.96
CA PRO A 199 -22.11 5.64 7.75
C PRO A 199 -22.25 4.11 7.64
N GLU A 200 -23.49 3.61 7.63
CA GLU A 200 -23.79 2.17 7.56
C GLU A 200 -23.47 1.56 6.18
N GLN A 201 -23.42 2.39 5.13
CA GLN A 201 -23.14 1.98 3.76
C GLN A 201 -21.68 2.22 3.36
N TYR A 202 -20.94 3.01 4.15
CA TYR A 202 -19.63 3.53 3.78
C TYR A 202 -18.63 2.42 3.45
N ASP A 203 -18.55 1.40 4.30
CA ASP A 203 -17.55 0.34 4.19
C ASP A 203 -17.77 -0.51 2.93
N ILE A 204 -19.03 -0.90 2.66
CA ILE A 204 -19.40 -1.63 1.44
C ILE A 204 -19.13 -0.75 0.22
N ALA A 205 -19.54 0.52 0.24
CA ALA A 205 -19.31 1.43 -0.88
C ALA A 205 -17.81 1.62 -1.17
N TYR A 206 -16.97 1.71 -0.14
CA TYR A 206 -15.52 1.80 -0.29
C TYR A 206 -14.95 0.54 -0.95
N VAL A 207 -15.31 -0.65 -0.47
CA VAL A 207 -14.81 -1.91 -1.04
C VAL A 207 -15.27 -2.07 -2.50
N GLU A 208 -16.51 -1.70 -2.82
CA GLU A 208 -17.01 -1.70 -4.20
C GLU A 208 -16.26 -0.72 -5.11
N ALA A 209 -15.97 0.48 -4.61
CA ALA A 209 -15.16 1.45 -5.33
C ALA A 209 -13.75 0.91 -5.59
N GLN A 210 -13.16 0.21 -4.62
CA GLN A 210 -11.84 -0.40 -4.76
C GLN A 210 -11.82 -1.52 -5.80
N ILE A 211 -12.81 -2.42 -5.79
CA ILE A 211 -12.99 -3.45 -6.82
C ILE A 211 -13.04 -2.80 -8.22
N ALA A 212 -13.87 -1.75 -8.37
CA ALA A 212 -14.03 -1.08 -9.64
C ALA A 212 -12.77 -0.32 -10.10
N ALA A 213 -12.07 0.36 -9.21
CA ALA A 213 -10.82 1.08 -9.52
C ALA A 213 -9.70 0.11 -9.93
N HIS A 214 -9.51 -0.97 -9.18
CA HIS A 214 -8.48 -1.97 -9.46
C HIS A 214 -8.77 -2.75 -10.76
N THR A 215 -10.03 -3.09 -11.03
CA THR A 215 -10.43 -3.70 -12.31
C THR A 215 -10.10 -2.77 -13.48
N LYS A 216 -10.45 -1.48 -13.38
CA LYS A 216 -10.14 -0.49 -14.43
C LYS A 216 -8.64 -0.35 -14.69
N LEU A 217 -7.82 -0.37 -13.64
CA LEU A 217 -6.37 -0.30 -13.83
C LEU A 217 -5.84 -1.56 -14.53
N LEU A 218 -6.30 -2.75 -14.15
CA LEU A 218 -5.90 -4.01 -14.80
C LEU A 218 -6.26 -4.01 -16.28
N ASP A 219 -7.50 -3.60 -16.60
CA ASP A 219 -7.96 -3.49 -17.99
C ASP A 219 -7.07 -2.52 -18.78
N LEU A 220 -6.74 -1.36 -18.21
CA LEU A 220 -5.87 -0.36 -18.85
C LEU A 220 -4.44 -0.90 -19.06
N ILE A 221 -3.88 -1.58 -18.05
CA ILE A 221 -2.54 -2.20 -18.16
C ILE A 221 -2.53 -3.23 -19.30
N ASP A 222 -3.52 -4.10 -19.34
CA ASP A 222 -3.55 -5.26 -20.25
C ASP A 222 -3.90 -4.88 -21.68
N ALA A 223 -4.84 -3.95 -21.87
CA ALA A 223 -5.29 -3.53 -23.18
C ALA A 223 -4.32 -2.52 -23.83
N GLU A 224 -3.67 -1.66 -23.04
CA GLU A 224 -2.98 -0.48 -23.58
C GLU A 224 -1.53 -0.39 -23.10
N LEU A 225 -1.30 -0.27 -21.78
CA LEU A 225 0.02 0.14 -21.26
C LEU A 225 1.11 -0.88 -21.58
N MET A 226 0.81 -2.17 -21.44
CA MET A 226 1.81 -3.22 -21.65
C MET A 226 2.26 -3.34 -23.12
N ALA A 227 1.39 -2.97 -24.06
CA ALA A 227 1.71 -2.91 -25.49
C ALA A 227 2.49 -1.63 -25.86
N ALA A 228 2.21 -0.52 -25.17
CA ALA A 228 2.80 0.79 -25.45
C ALA A 228 4.19 1.01 -24.80
N VAL A 229 4.46 0.35 -23.66
CA VAL A 229 5.71 0.54 -22.92
C VAL A 229 6.93 0.15 -23.76
N SER A 230 7.95 1.01 -23.78
CA SER A 230 9.20 0.81 -24.53
C SER A 230 10.42 0.63 -23.63
N VAL A 231 10.41 1.20 -22.43
CA VAL A 231 11.51 1.04 -21.45
C VAL A 231 11.33 -0.24 -20.63
N ASP A 232 12.34 -1.12 -20.66
CA ASP A 232 12.31 -2.42 -19.95
C ASP A 232 12.07 -2.29 -18.44
N ALA A 233 12.68 -1.29 -17.79
CA ALA A 233 12.47 -1.04 -16.36
C ALA A 233 11.01 -0.66 -16.06
N LEU A 234 10.37 0.13 -16.93
CA LEU A 234 8.95 0.49 -16.80
C LEU A 234 8.04 -0.70 -17.09
N ARG A 235 8.42 -1.59 -18.02
CA ARG A 235 7.71 -2.85 -18.27
C ARG A 235 7.74 -3.77 -17.04
N ALA A 236 8.89 -3.86 -16.38
CA ALA A 236 9.02 -4.61 -15.14
C ALA A 236 8.15 -4.01 -14.02
N GLU A 237 8.15 -2.68 -13.88
CA GLU A 237 7.28 -1.95 -12.94
C GLU A 237 5.80 -2.23 -13.23
N LEU A 238 5.35 -2.09 -14.49
CA LEU A 238 3.96 -2.40 -14.89
C LEU A 238 3.58 -3.84 -14.56
N SER A 239 4.49 -4.80 -14.76
CA SER A 239 4.24 -6.21 -14.43
C SER A 239 4.06 -6.42 -12.92
N ALA A 240 4.87 -5.71 -12.11
CA ALA A 240 4.76 -5.74 -10.66
C ALA A 240 3.46 -5.08 -10.17
N VAL A 241 3.11 -3.91 -10.69
CA VAL A 241 1.85 -3.22 -10.39
C VAL A 241 0.66 -4.11 -10.76
N ARG A 242 0.65 -4.67 -11.99
CA ARG A 242 -0.41 -5.59 -12.43
C ARG A 242 -0.62 -6.75 -11.45
N TRP A 243 0.46 -7.38 -11.01
CA TRP A 243 0.38 -8.48 -10.06
C TRP A 243 -0.17 -8.03 -8.69
N ALA A 244 0.32 -6.91 -8.16
CA ALA A 244 -0.13 -6.37 -6.89
C ALA A 244 -1.61 -5.95 -6.94
N THR A 245 -2.03 -5.26 -8.01
CA THR A 245 -3.42 -4.85 -8.23
C THR A 245 -4.36 -6.04 -8.32
N ALA A 246 -3.97 -7.12 -9.01
CA ALA A 246 -4.77 -8.35 -9.05
C ALA A 246 -4.91 -9.01 -7.66
N HIS A 247 -3.85 -8.96 -6.85
CA HIS A 247 -3.89 -9.44 -5.48
C HIS A 247 -4.83 -8.61 -4.61
N HIS A 248 -4.72 -7.27 -4.65
CA HIS A 248 -5.61 -6.36 -3.93
C HIS A 248 -7.07 -6.51 -4.34
N LEU A 249 -7.33 -6.67 -5.65
CA LEU A 249 -8.67 -6.95 -6.17
C LEU A 249 -9.27 -8.22 -5.56
N THR A 250 -8.49 -9.31 -5.53
CA THR A 250 -8.94 -10.58 -4.92
C THR A 250 -9.27 -10.38 -3.43
N GLN A 251 -8.46 -9.62 -2.69
CA GLN A 251 -8.72 -9.32 -1.28
C GLN A 251 -10.00 -8.48 -1.10
N ALA A 252 -10.22 -7.50 -1.98
CA ALA A 252 -11.41 -6.65 -1.95
C ALA A 252 -12.69 -7.45 -2.24
N GLU A 253 -12.66 -8.35 -3.22
CA GLU A 253 -13.79 -9.24 -3.54
C GLU A 253 -14.13 -10.16 -2.36
N GLN A 254 -13.13 -10.78 -1.73
CA GLN A 254 -13.32 -11.62 -0.56
C GLN A 254 -13.91 -10.84 0.62
N LEU A 255 -13.44 -9.62 0.86
CA LEU A 255 -13.97 -8.75 1.89
C LEU A 255 -15.42 -8.35 1.57
N HIS A 256 -15.74 -8.03 0.31
CA HIS A 256 -17.09 -7.66 -0.11
C HIS A 256 -18.12 -8.75 0.22
N ASP A 257 -17.78 -10.01 -0.09
CA ASP A 257 -18.64 -11.16 0.22
C ASP A 257 -18.86 -11.32 1.73
N GLN A 258 -17.81 -11.11 2.54
CA GLN A 258 -17.91 -11.15 4.00
C GLN A 258 -18.83 -10.04 4.53
N LEU A 259 -18.66 -8.81 4.04
CA LEU A 259 -19.47 -7.67 4.48
C LEU A 259 -20.96 -7.85 4.14
N LYS A 260 -21.27 -8.42 2.97
CA LYS A 260 -22.66 -8.75 2.61
C LYS A 260 -23.28 -9.78 3.55
N GLY A 261 -22.52 -10.82 3.90
CA GLY A 261 -22.97 -11.83 4.87
C GLY A 261 -23.30 -11.23 6.24
N MET A 262 -22.60 -10.19 6.67
CA MET A 262 -22.88 -9.49 7.93
C MET A 262 -24.17 -8.66 7.89
N VAL A 263 -24.56 -8.14 6.72
CA VAL A 263 -25.80 -7.34 6.56
C VAL A 263 -27.04 -8.24 6.43
N GLU A 264 -26.89 -9.41 5.81
CA GLU A 264 -27.99 -10.33 5.50
C GLU A 264 -28.40 -11.27 6.65
N GLU A 265 -27.63 -11.33 7.74
CA GLU A 265 -27.99 -12.03 8.98
C GLU A 265 -28.60 -11.05 9.99
N PRO A 266 -29.87 -10.63 9.86
CA PRO A 266 -30.52 -9.84 10.89
C PRO A 266 -30.65 -10.73 12.12
N SER A 267 -29.88 -10.39 13.16
CA SER A 267 -29.94 -10.88 14.54
C SER A 267 -31.23 -11.65 14.87
N GLY A 268 -31.25 -12.92 14.47
CA GLY A 268 -32.38 -13.81 14.67
C GLY A 268 -32.36 -14.34 16.09
N GLY A 269 -32.92 -13.57 17.03
CA GLY A 269 -33.42 -14.05 18.32
C GLY A 269 -32.43 -14.09 19.48
#